data_AF-A0A7X7XZG8-F1
#
_entry.id   AF-A0A7X7XZG8-F1
#
_cell.length_a   1.000
_cell.length_b   1.000
_cell.length_c   1.000
_cell.angle_alpha   90.00
_cell.angle_beta   90.00
_cell.angle_gamma   90.00
#
_symmetry.space_group_name_H-M   'P 1'
#
loop_
_entity.id
_entity.type
_entity.pdbx_description
1 polymer ?
#
loop_
_entity_poly.entity_id
_entity_poly.type
_entity_poly.pdbx_seq_one_letter_code
_entity_poly.pdbx_strand_id
1 'polypeptide(L)'
;MSTITIDEVRAIIPTTIPDEDMVHFIESADAMMDVLRGTDLPPKIMKEIHRWMTAHLIASSRERQAREEGAGGAYIRYTGMSYTGLRGTTYGQQAIALDTTGTLNTIAGKAAKMWVIKEGK
;
A
#
# COMPACT_ATOMS: atom_id res chain seq x y z
N MET A 1 7.52 -15.67 -6.37
CA MET A 1 7.94 -14.54 -5.53
C MET A 1 8.29 -15.06 -4.14
N SER A 2 8.90 -14.28 -3.25
CA SER A 2 9.17 -14.76 -1.90
C SER A 2 7.87 -14.94 -1.12
N THR A 3 7.62 -16.13 -0.61
CA THR A 3 6.37 -16.45 0.10
C THR A 3 6.41 -15.84 1.50
N ILE A 4 5.50 -14.89 1.77
CA ILE A 4 5.22 -14.37 3.12
C ILE A 4 4.01 -15.08 3.72
N THR A 5 3.94 -15.17 5.05
CA THR A 5 2.81 -15.80 5.76
C THR A 5 1.90 -14.77 6.44
N ILE A 6 0.69 -15.20 6.81
CA ILE A 6 -0.26 -14.40 7.61
C ILE A 6 0.38 -13.93 8.92
N ASP A 7 1.07 -14.83 9.62
CA ASP A 7 1.72 -14.51 10.89
C ASP A 7 2.84 -13.47 10.73
N GLU A 8 3.60 -13.55 9.64
CA GLU A 8 4.63 -12.56 9.34
C GLU A 8 4.04 -11.16 9.13
N VAL A 9 2.87 -11.06 8.49
CA VAL A 9 2.17 -9.77 8.32
C VAL A 9 1.60 -9.29 9.65
N ARG A 10 0.92 -10.15 10.42
CA ARG A 10 0.37 -9.81 11.75
C ARG A 10 1.44 -9.36 12.74
N ALA A 11 2.68 -9.82 12.58
CA ALA A 11 3.79 -9.37 13.39
C ALA A 11 4.13 -7.87 13.22
N ILE A 12 3.71 -7.22 12.12
CA ILE A 12 4.03 -5.81 11.85
C ILE A 12 2.81 -4.88 11.86
N ILE A 13 1.59 -5.40 11.73
CA ILE A 13 0.36 -4.60 11.75
C ILE A 13 -0.64 -5.15 12.77
N PRO A 14 -1.13 -4.31 13.71
CA PRO A 14 -2.19 -4.71 14.63
C PRO A 14 -3.51 -4.73 13.88
N THR A 15 -3.93 -5.91 13.43
CA THR A 15 -5.16 -6.10 12.66
C THR A 15 -5.91 -7.34 13.13
N THR A 16 -7.24 -7.30 12.99
CA THR A 16 -8.13 -8.42 13.32
C THR A 16 -8.84 -8.97 12.08
N ILE A 17 -8.34 -8.65 10.88
CA ILE A 17 -8.93 -9.19 9.66
C ILE A 17 -8.85 -10.72 9.63
N PRO A 18 -9.90 -11.39 9.10
CA PRO A 18 -9.88 -12.83 8.86
C PRO A 18 -8.70 -13.27 7.98
N ASP A 19 -8.30 -14.53 8.13
CA ASP A 19 -7.19 -15.13 7.37
C ASP A 19 -7.47 -15.11 5.85
N GLU A 20 -8.71 -15.34 5.44
CA GLU A 20 -9.14 -15.27 4.03
C GLU A 20 -8.89 -13.87 3.43
N ASP A 21 -9.26 -12.82 4.16
CA ASP A 21 -9.03 -11.44 3.75
C ASP A 21 -7.53 -11.12 3.69
N MET A 22 -6.76 -11.61 4.66
CA MET A 22 -5.31 -11.44 4.68
C MET A 22 -4.65 -12.07 3.44
N VAL A 23 -5.10 -13.26 3.02
CA VAL A 23 -4.59 -13.92 1.80
C VAL A 23 -4.84 -13.05 0.57
N HIS A 24 -6.04 -12.47 0.43
CA HIS A 24 -6.34 -11.57 -0.69
C HIS A 24 -5.44 -10.31 -0.71
N PHE A 25 -5.09 -9.77 0.46
CA PHE A 25 -4.12 -8.66 0.54
C PHE A 25 -2.70 -9.10 0.17
N ILE A 26 -2.27 -10.30 0.57
CA ILE A 26 -0.97 -10.86 0.20
C ILE A 26 -0.88 -11.03 -1.33
N GLU A 27 -1.91 -11.60 -1.94
CA GLU A 27 -2.00 -11.79 -3.41
C GLU A 27 -2.00 -10.45 -4.15
N SER A 28 -2.77 -9.48 -3.68
CA SER A 28 -2.80 -8.13 -4.27
C SER A 28 -1.44 -7.43 -4.16
N ALA A 29 -0.74 -7.58 -3.03
CA ALA A 29 0.60 -7.04 -2.84
C ALA A 29 1.63 -7.72 -3.76
N ASP A 30 1.52 -9.05 -3.99
CA ASP A 30 2.37 -9.77 -4.93
C ASP A 30 2.24 -9.21 -6.35
N ALA A 31 1.00 -9.01 -6.80
CA ALA A 31 0.72 -8.41 -8.11
C ALA A 31 1.26 -6.97 -8.22
N MET A 32 1.13 -6.14 -7.17
CA MET A 32 1.69 -4.78 -7.18
C MET A 32 3.22 -4.76 -7.23
N MET A 33 3.88 -5.78 -6.69
CA MET A 33 5.32 -5.91 -6.76
C MET A 33 5.84 -6.40 -8.12
N ASP A 34 4.97 -6.67 -9.09
CA ASP A 34 5.36 -6.98 -10.46
C ASP A 34 6.29 -5.90 -11.05
N VAL A 35 6.12 -4.64 -10.63
CA VAL A 35 6.99 -3.53 -11.03
C VAL A 35 8.45 -3.70 -10.60
N LEU A 36 8.73 -4.54 -9.61
CA LEU A 36 10.07 -4.85 -9.12
C LEU A 36 10.64 -6.13 -9.74
N ARG A 37 9.89 -6.82 -10.62
CA ARG A 37 10.41 -7.99 -11.33
C ARG A 37 11.56 -7.59 -12.24
N GLY A 38 12.62 -8.40 -12.21
CA GLY A 38 13.84 -8.15 -12.99
C GLY A 38 14.81 -7.15 -12.35
N THR A 39 14.49 -6.61 -11.17
CA THR A 39 15.47 -5.91 -10.35
C THR A 39 16.48 -6.89 -9.75
N ASP A 40 17.62 -6.37 -9.31
CA ASP A 40 18.69 -7.11 -8.62
C ASP A 40 18.50 -7.17 -7.10
N LEU A 41 17.29 -6.81 -6.62
CA LEU A 41 16.99 -6.80 -5.19
C LEU A 41 17.16 -8.22 -4.60
N PRO A 42 17.88 -8.35 -3.48
CA PRO A 42 18.05 -9.64 -2.83
C PRO A 42 16.69 -10.26 -2.44
N PRO A 43 16.52 -11.59 -2.52
CA PRO A 43 15.25 -12.25 -2.18
C PRO A 43 14.73 -11.90 -0.78
N LYS A 44 15.64 -11.67 0.17
CA LYS A 44 15.30 -11.21 1.53
C LYS A 44 14.66 -9.82 1.53
N ILE A 45 15.17 -8.89 0.72
CA ILE A 45 14.62 -7.54 0.60
C ILE A 45 13.28 -7.59 -0.15
N MET A 46 13.16 -8.40 -1.19
CA MET A 46 11.88 -8.66 -1.85
C MET A 46 10.81 -9.16 -0.87
N LYS A 47 11.17 -10.12 -0.01
CA LYS A 47 10.26 -10.63 1.02
C LYS A 47 9.80 -9.53 1.97
N GLU A 48 10.72 -8.70 2.43
CA GLU A 48 10.40 -7.59 3.32
C GLU A 48 9.48 -6.59 2.63
N ILE A 49 9.79 -6.17 1.40
CA ILE A 49 8.93 -5.26 0.63
C ILE A 49 7.52 -5.82 0.48
N HIS A 50 7.37 -7.13 0.20
CA HIS A 50 6.07 -7.78 0.11
C HIS A 50 5.29 -7.66 1.41
N ARG A 51 5.95 -7.95 2.54
CA ARG A 51 5.34 -7.87 3.87
C ARG A 51 4.86 -6.45 4.18
N TRP A 52 5.69 -5.44 3.94
CA TRP A 52 5.36 -4.03 4.17
C TRP A 52 4.30 -3.51 3.19
N MET A 53 4.29 -4.00 1.94
CA MET A 53 3.25 -3.69 0.95
C MET A 53 1.89 -4.23 1.37
N THR A 54 1.82 -5.48 1.83
CA THR A 54 0.58 -6.08 2.35
C THR A 54 0.03 -5.26 3.52
N ALA A 55 0.87 -4.91 4.50
CA ALA A 55 0.45 -4.07 5.62
C ALA A 55 -0.02 -2.67 5.16
N HIS A 56 0.61 -2.09 4.14
CA HIS A 56 0.15 -0.83 3.54
C HIS A 56 -1.26 -0.95 2.96
N LEU A 57 -1.56 -2.03 2.23
CA LEU A 57 -2.88 -2.24 1.64
C LEU A 57 -3.97 -2.40 2.70
N ILE A 58 -3.69 -3.14 3.78
CA ILE A 58 -4.63 -3.31 4.90
C ILE A 58 -4.89 -1.96 5.57
N ALA A 59 -3.84 -1.24 5.94
CA ALA A 59 -3.94 0.05 6.63
C ALA A 59 -4.58 1.16 5.77
N SER A 60 -4.47 1.05 4.43
CA SER A 60 -5.01 2.05 3.50
C SER A 60 -6.45 1.78 3.07
N SER A 61 -6.99 0.58 3.34
CA SER A 61 -8.33 0.17 2.93
C SER A 61 -9.30 0.14 4.11
N ARG A 62 -9.58 -1.05 4.63
CA ARG A 62 -10.67 -1.36 5.58
C ARG A 62 -10.47 -0.68 6.93
N GLU A 63 -9.24 -0.64 7.44
CA GLU A 63 -8.99 -0.01 8.74
C GLU A 63 -9.15 1.52 8.70
N ARG A 64 -8.82 2.14 7.56
CA ARG A 64 -9.07 3.57 7.38
C ARG A 64 -10.56 3.86 7.27
N GLN A 65 -11.30 3.07 6.48
CA GLN A 65 -12.75 3.23 6.33
C GLN A 65 -13.51 3.03 7.65
N ALA A 66 -13.17 1.99 8.43
CA ALA A 66 -13.81 1.76 9.73
C ALA A 66 -13.54 2.89 10.74
N ARG A 67 -12.34 3.49 10.72
CA ARG A 67 -12.02 4.67 11.55
C ARG A 67 -12.79 5.92 11.10
N GLU A 68 -12.99 6.10 9.79
CA GLU A 68 -13.81 7.19 9.24
C GLU A 68 -15.30 7.02 9.62
N GLU A 69 -15.83 5.79 9.59
CA GLU A 69 -17.22 5.49 9.98
C GLU A 69 -17.48 5.68 11.49
N GLY A 70 -16.51 5.34 12.35
CA GLY A 70 -16.62 5.54 13.80
C GLY A 70 -16.49 7.00 14.27
N ALA A 71 -15.90 7.87 13.45
CA ALA A 71 -15.69 9.30 13.74
C ALA A 71 -16.94 10.16 13.43
N GLY A 72 -18.13 9.65 13.77
CA GLY A 72 -19.43 10.25 13.45
C GLY A 72 -19.51 11.75 13.71
N GLY A 73 -19.53 12.54 12.62
CA GLY A 73 -19.93 13.95 12.62
C GLY A 73 -18.82 15.00 12.56
N ALA A 74 -17.56 14.65 12.84
CA ALA A 74 -16.44 15.58 12.71
C ALA A 74 -15.52 15.12 11.59
N TYR A 75 -15.77 15.63 10.38
CA TYR A 75 -14.80 15.52 9.28
C TYR A 75 -13.52 16.28 9.67
N ILE A 76 -12.59 15.62 10.35
CA ILE A 76 -11.17 15.92 10.20
C ILE A 76 -10.78 15.33 8.84
N ARG A 77 -11.30 15.96 7.80
CA ARG A 77 -10.69 15.90 6.49
C ARG A 77 -9.28 16.42 6.76
N TYR A 78 -8.29 15.55 6.71
CA TYR A 78 -6.91 15.97 6.45
C TYR A 78 -6.92 16.57 5.03
N THR A 79 -7.53 17.75 4.91
CA THR A 79 -7.55 18.65 3.76
C THR A 79 -6.11 19.10 3.54
N GLY A 80 -5.33 18.25 2.88
CA GLY A 80 -3.94 18.53 2.58
C GLY A 80 -3.20 17.36 1.93
N MET A 81 -3.56 16.11 2.24
CA MET A 81 -2.95 14.95 1.57
C MET A 81 -3.64 14.66 0.23
N SER A 82 -3.25 15.44 -0.77
CA SER A 82 -3.30 15.04 -2.16
C SER A 82 -2.81 13.60 -2.27
N TYR A 83 -3.65 12.68 -2.78
CA TYR A 83 -3.37 11.29 -3.12
C TYR A 83 -1.90 10.84 -2.88
N THR A 84 -1.56 10.47 -1.64
CA THR A 84 -0.15 10.20 -1.26
C THR A 84 0.33 8.81 -1.67
N GLY A 85 -0.53 8.01 -2.32
CA GLY A 85 -0.21 6.65 -2.76
C GLY A 85 0.45 5.82 -1.65
N LEU A 86 1.56 5.17 -1.99
CA LEU A 86 2.39 4.40 -1.05
C LEU A 86 2.89 5.23 0.15
N ARG A 87 2.97 6.56 0.06
CA ARG A 87 3.38 7.40 1.20
C ARG A 87 2.26 7.63 2.22
N GLY A 88 1.05 7.14 1.94
CA GLY A 88 -0.13 7.34 2.79
C GLY A 88 -0.15 6.60 4.12
N THR A 89 0.78 5.65 4.34
CA THR A 89 0.98 4.97 5.62
C THR A 89 2.47 4.79 5.90
N THR A 90 2.84 4.62 7.17
CA THR A 90 4.22 4.28 7.56
C THR A 90 4.69 2.98 6.91
N TYR A 91 3.78 2.02 6.71
CA TYR A 91 4.07 0.76 6.04
C TYR A 91 4.52 0.94 4.59
N GLY A 92 3.82 1.79 3.83
CA GLY A 92 4.19 2.04 2.44
C GLY A 92 5.46 2.91 2.31
N GLN A 93 5.71 3.80 3.27
CA GLN A 93 7.00 4.51 3.36
C GLN A 93 8.17 3.54 3.63
N GLN A 94 7.96 2.53 4.49
CA GLN A 94 8.97 1.52 4.76
C GLN A 94 9.21 0.61 3.54
N ALA A 95 8.17 0.25 2.79
CA ALA A 95 8.32 -0.47 1.52
C ALA A 95 9.17 0.32 0.51
N ILE A 96 8.92 1.64 0.38
CA ILE A 96 9.74 2.54 -0.46
C ILE A 96 11.19 2.58 0.03
N ALA A 97 11.42 2.67 1.34
CA ALA A 97 12.77 2.77 1.90
C ALA A 97 13.60 1.49 1.69
N LEU A 98 12.95 0.33 1.61
CA LEU A 98 13.61 -0.95 1.33
C LEU A 98 13.95 -1.15 -0.15
N ASP A 99 13.22 -0.49 -1.05
CA ASP A 99 13.48 -0.53 -2.48
C ASP A 99 14.64 0.41 -2.87
N THR A 100 15.86 -0.14 -2.87
CA THR A 100 17.07 0.60 -3.26
C THR A 100 17.12 0.95 -4.76
N THR A 101 16.21 0.43 -5.58
CA THR A 101 16.14 0.76 -7.01
C THR A 101 15.40 2.08 -7.28
N GLY A 102 14.59 2.54 -6.32
CA GLY A 102 13.76 3.74 -6.47
C GLY A 102 12.51 3.54 -7.34
N THR A 103 12.20 2.32 -7.75
CA THR A 103 11.03 1.98 -8.56
C THR A 103 9.72 2.31 -7.83
N LEU A 104 9.58 1.87 -6.58
CA LEU A 104 8.43 2.19 -5.73
C LEU A 104 8.34 3.69 -5.48
N ASN A 105 9.47 4.35 -5.23
CA ASN A 105 9.50 5.80 -5.03
C ASN A 105 8.96 6.59 -6.23
N THR A 106 9.21 6.08 -7.45
CA THR A 106 8.77 6.67 -8.72
C THR A 106 7.25 6.57 -8.91
N ILE A 107 6.62 5.50 -8.43
CA ILE A 107 5.17 5.29 -8.55
C ILE A 107 4.39 5.77 -7.32
N ALA A 108 5.05 5.97 -6.19
CA ALA A 108 4.47 6.27 -4.89
C ALA A 108 3.62 7.57 -4.80
N GLY A 109 3.57 8.40 -5.83
CA GLY A 109 2.82 9.67 -5.81
C GLY A 109 2.49 10.28 -7.17
N LYS A 110 2.50 9.49 -8.26
CA LYS A 110 2.07 10.02 -9.57
C LYS A 110 0.55 10.21 -9.55
N ALA A 111 0.11 11.44 -9.31
CA ALA A 111 -1.26 11.84 -9.61
C ALA A 111 -1.51 11.63 -11.11
N ALA A 112 -2.48 10.79 -11.46
CA ALA A 112 -2.98 10.77 -12.83
C ALA A 112 -3.50 12.18 -13.16
N LYS A 113 -2.85 12.88 -14.09
CA LYS A 113 -3.36 14.14 -14.63
C LYS A 113 -4.59 13.81 -15.48
N MET A 114 -5.76 13.80 -14.86
CA MET A 114 -7.03 13.74 -15.57
C MET A 114 -7.25 15.08 -16.28
N TRP A 115 -7.04 15.11 -17.59
CA TRP A 115 -7.47 16.23 -18.41
C TRP A 115 -8.97 16.07 -18.67
N VAL A 116 -9.78 17.01 -18.20
CA VAL A 116 -11.17 17.12 -18.64
C VAL A 116 -11.14 17.64 -20.06
N ILE A 117 -11.41 16.77 -21.04
CA ILE A 117 -11.70 17.19 -22.40
C ILE A 117 -13.11 17.76 -22.38
N LYS A 118 -13.24 19.08 -22.54
CA LYS A 118 -14.53 19.72 -22.78
C LYS A 118 -14.93 19.33 -24.20
N GLU A 119 -15.90 18.43 -24.37
CA GLU A 119 -16.49 18.20 -25.68
C GLU A 119 -17.03 19.54 -26.20
N GLY A 120 -16.46 19.97 -27.32
CA GLY A 120 -16.79 21.22 -27.97
C GLY A 120 -17.99 21.05 -28.88
N LYS A 121 -19.03 21.84 -28.57
CA LYS A 121 -20.14 22.36 -29.40
C LYS A 121 -20.84 21.40 -30.37
#